data_AF-A0A661BLD2-F1
#
_entry.id   AF-A0A661BLD2-F1
#
_cell.length_a   1.000
_cell.length_b   1.000
_cell.length_c   1.000
_cell.angle_alpha   90.00
_cell.angle_beta   90.00
_cell.angle_gamma   90.00
#
_symmetry.space_group_name_H-M   'P 1'
#
loop_
_entity.id
_entity.type
_entity.pdbx_description
1 polymer ?
#
loop_
_entity_poly.entity_id
_entity_poly.type
_entity_poly.pdbx_seq_one_letter_code
_entity_poly.pdbx_strand_id
1 'polypeptide(L)'
;MSKLEERPPILSDRAQHLLKILVEMYIHGGEPVGSRSLARDSGLNLSSASIRNVMADLEELGLINSPHTSSGRVPTVQGYRVFVDTLLSTKALDSEEVRRIQDSIDGAHDPGALVEAASTLLSDITHMAGLVMLPRQVHSTVRQVEFLPLSGEQVLVILVINEREVENRIIHTGRRYSASELEQAANYLNAACTGRDLKTARREILAELSQVRENLNRMMLAVVEMADKAFVTEHGRDDLLVTGQTHLLDYVDLANMDQIRQLFDAFNQKSDILHLLDQSMRADGVNLS
;
A
#
# COMPACT_ATOMS: atom_id res chain seq x y z
N MET A 1 12.53 -2.75 11.95
CA MET A 1 13.29 -3.81 12.65
C MET A 1 14.35 -4.33 11.71
N SER A 2 15.60 -3.97 11.99
CA SER A 2 16.79 -4.40 11.26
C SER A 2 17.02 -5.89 11.52
N LYS A 3 16.84 -6.74 10.52
CA LYS A 3 17.32 -8.12 10.56
C LYS A 3 18.77 -8.08 10.10
N LEU A 4 19.68 -8.38 11.03
CA LEU A 4 21.12 -8.53 10.86
C LEU A 4 21.47 -9.12 9.48
N GLU A 5 22.28 -8.40 8.72
CA GLU A 5 23.27 -9.00 7.83
C GLU A 5 24.29 -9.73 8.71
N GLU A 6 23.98 -10.97 9.11
CA GLU A 6 25.00 -11.85 9.69
C GLU A 6 25.99 -12.20 8.58
N ARG A 7 27.17 -11.57 8.66
CA ARG A 7 28.29 -11.88 7.77
C ARG A 7 28.61 -13.38 7.89
N PRO A 8 28.71 -14.13 6.78
CA PRO A 8 28.92 -15.57 6.83
C PRO A 8 30.20 -15.90 7.63
N PRO A 9 30.22 -17.02 8.37
CA PRO A 9 31.38 -17.42 9.14
C PRO A 9 32.60 -17.56 8.23
N ILE A 10 33.76 -17.08 8.68
CA ILE A 10 35.01 -17.17 7.91
C ILE A 10 35.46 -18.64 7.90
N LEU A 11 35.17 -19.33 6.81
CA LEU A 11 35.56 -20.72 6.59
C LEU A 11 36.91 -20.79 5.89
N SER A 12 37.74 -21.76 6.27
CA SER A 12 38.95 -22.09 5.48
C SER A 12 38.57 -22.60 4.09
N ASP A 13 39.42 -22.40 3.08
CA ASP A 13 39.20 -22.88 1.71
C ASP A 13 38.86 -24.39 1.66
N ARG A 14 39.46 -25.18 2.56
CA ARG A 14 39.18 -26.60 2.70
C ARG A 14 37.77 -26.88 3.24
N ALA A 15 37.35 -26.14 4.26
CA ALA A 15 36.01 -26.27 4.83
C ALA A 15 34.94 -25.80 3.84
N GLN A 16 35.20 -24.73 3.10
CA GLN A 16 34.34 -24.25 2.01
C GLN A 16 34.18 -25.31 0.92
N HIS A 17 35.29 -25.89 0.44
CA HIS A 17 35.27 -26.92 -0.60
C HIS A 17 34.53 -28.19 -0.16
N LEU A 18 34.75 -28.64 1.08
CA LEU A 18 34.05 -29.81 1.61
C LEU A 18 32.56 -29.54 1.84
N LEU A 19 32.19 -28.34 2.32
CA LEU A 19 30.78 -27.94 2.45
C LEU A 19 30.09 -27.90 1.08
N LYS A 20 30.75 -27.34 0.06
CA LYS A 20 30.23 -27.28 -1.32
C LYS A 20 29.88 -28.68 -1.84
N ILE A 21 30.82 -29.60 -1.78
CA ILE A 21 30.65 -30.96 -2.33
C ILE A 21 29.61 -31.73 -1.51
N LEU A 22 29.59 -31.56 -0.19
CA LEU A 22 28.57 -32.17 0.66
C LEU A 22 27.16 -31.71 0.25
N VAL A 23 26.96 -30.41 0.05
CA VAL A 23 25.67 -29.84 -0.36
C VAL A 23 25.29 -30.33 -1.76
N GLU A 24 26.21 -30.34 -2.73
CA GLU A 24 25.96 -30.86 -4.08
C GLU A 24 25.55 -32.34 -4.07
N MET A 25 26.28 -33.18 -3.32
CA MET A 25 25.96 -34.60 -3.16
C MET A 25 24.57 -34.80 -2.53
N TYR A 26 24.22 -33.98 -1.53
CA TYR A 26 22.93 -34.08 -0.84
C TYR A 26 21.77 -33.58 -1.72
N ILE A 27 21.95 -32.50 -2.49
CA ILE A 27 20.94 -32.01 -3.46
C ILE A 27 20.66 -33.09 -4.53
N HIS A 28 21.69 -33.80 -4.99
CA HIS A 28 21.53 -34.81 -6.03
C HIS A 28 20.98 -36.15 -5.50
N GLY A 29 21.45 -36.58 -4.32
CA GLY A 29 21.14 -37.92 -3.80
C GLY A 29 20.05 -37.97 -2.72
N GLY A 30 19.78 -36.87 -2.01
CA GLY A 30 18.86 -36.83 -0.87
C GLY A 30 19.33 -37.58 0.39
N GLU A 31 20.48 -38.26 0.33
CA GLU A 31 20.98 -39.15 1.36
C GLU A 31 22.09 -38.52 2.22
N PRO A 32 22.17 -38.80 3.54
CA PRO A 32 23.24 -38.28 4.41
C PRO A 32 24.65 -38.62 3.92
N VAL A 33 25.52 -37.61 3.85
CA VAL A 33 26.85 -37.72 3.23
C VAL A 33 27.91 -38.13 4.26
N GLY A 34 28.53 -39.28 4.03
CA GLY A 34 29.61 -39.79 4.89
C GLY A 34 31.01 -39.29 4.50
N SER A 35 31.89 -39.18 5.49
CA SER A 35 33.31 -38.79 5.30
C SER A 35 34.08 -39.64 4.27
N ARG A 36 33.72 -40.91 4.08
CA ARG A 36 34.32 -41.77 3.04
C ARG A 36 33.87 -41.39 1.63
N SER A 37 32.57 -41.11 1.44
CA SER A 37 32.03 -40.67 0.16
C SER A 37 32.61 -39.29 -0.21
N LEU A 38 32.67 -38.39 0.77
CA LEU A 38 33.25 -37.07 0.59
C LEU A 38 34.76 -37.14 0.28
N ALA A 39 35.51 -38.08 0.87
CA ALA A 39 36.92 -38.28 0.53
C ALA A 39 37.14 -38.68 -0.92
N ARG A 40 36.24 -39.51 -1.48
CA ARG A 40 36.32 -39.98 -2.86
C ARG A 40 36.02 -38.86 -3.86
N ASP A 41 35.00 -38.06 -3.57
CA ASP A 41 34.47 -37.09 -4.53
C ASP A 41 35.05 -35.68 -4.32
N SER A 42 35.73 -35.42 -3.20
CA SER A 42 36.29 -34.09 -2.90
C SER A 42 37.48 -33.68 -3.78
N GLY A 43 38.18 -34.63 -4.40
CA GLY A 43 39.42 -34.36 -5.12
C GLY A 43 40.56 -33.81 -4.24
N LEU A 44 40.36 -33.76 -2.91
CA LEU A 44 41.36 -33.32 -1.95
C LEU A 44 42.24 -34.50 -1.52
N ASN A 45 43.54 -34.27 -1.40
CA ASN A 45 44.49 -35.23 -0.83
C ASN A 45 44.37 -35.30 0.71
N LEU A 46 43.19 -35.64 1.22
CA LEU A 46 42.89 -35.72 2.65
C LEU A 46 42.48 -37.14 3.05
N SER A 47 42.96 -37.56 4.22
CA SER A 47 42.50 -38.82 4.83
C SER A 47 41.05 -38.70 5.32
N SER A 48 40.34 -39.82 5.44
CA SER A 48 39.00 -39.82 6.03
C SER A 48 38.98 -39.29 7.46
N ALA A 49 40.08 -39.39 8.21
CA ALA A 49 40.19 -38.82 9.55
C ALA A 49 40.24 -37.27 9.50
N SER A 50 41.02 -36.71 8.58
CA SER A 50 41.10 -35.26 8.37
C SER A 50 39.75 -34.67 7.94
N ILE A 51 39.01 -35.39 7.07
CA ILE A 51 37.67 -34.98 6.65
C ILE A 51 36.67 -35.03 7.80
N ARG A 52 36.74 -36.04 8.68
CA ARG A 52 35.88 -36.09 9.88
C ARG A 52 36.11 -34.90 10.80
N ASN A 53 37.35 -34.45 10.97
CA ASN A 53 37.65 -33.27 11.77
C ASN A 53 37.01 -32.02 11.17
N VAL A 54 37.18 -31.80 9.86
CA VAL A 54 36.56 -30.65 9.19
C VAL A 54 35.03 -30.72 9.23
N MET A 55 34.43 -31.91 9.11
CA MET A 55 32.99 -32.09 9.27
C MET A 55 32.53 -31.81 10.71
N ALA A 56 33.34 -32.13 11.73
CA ALA A 56 33.04 -31.76 13.11
C ALA A 56 33.07 -30.24 13.30
N ASP A 57 34.07 -29.55 12.72
CA ASP A 57 34.14 -28.08 12.76
C ASP A 57 32.93 -27.44 12.06
N LEU A 58 32.52 -27.96 10.90
CA LEU A 58 31.33 -27.49 10.18
C LEU A 58 30.02 -27.75 10.95
N GLU A 59 29.97 -28.82 11.74
CA GLU A 59 28.82 -29.14 12.61
C GLU A 59 28.78 -28.23 13.84
N GLU A 60 29.94 -27.93 14.44
CA GLU A 60 30.06 -26.96 15.54
C GLU A 60 29.66 -25.55 15.09
N LEU A 61 29.97 -25.19 13.85
CA LEU A 61 29.53 -23.94 13.21
C LEU A 61 28.04 -23.95 12.80
N GLY A 62 27.31 -25.05 13.02
CA GLY A 62 25.89 -25.16 12.72
C GLY A 62 25.55 -25.26 11.23
N LEU A 63 26.54 -25.50 10.36
CA LEU A 63 26.35 -25.56 8.90
C LEU A 63 25.90 -26.94 8.41
N ILE A 64 26.26 -27.99 9.13
CA ILE A 64 25.81 -29.36 8.88
C ILE A 64 25.38 -30.02 10.18
N ASN A 65 24.58 -31.08 10.11
CA ASN A 65 24.23 -31.87 11.30
C ASN A 65 24.09 -33.35 10.98
N SER A 66 24.01 -34.17 12.03
CA SER A 66 23.70 -35.59 11.92
C SER A 66 22.21 -35.86 12.17
N PRO A 67 21.45 -36.41 11.22
CA PRO A 67 20.05 -36.78 11.45
C PRO A 67 19.92 -37.92 12.47
N HIS A 68 20.91 -38.82 12.53
CA HIS A 68 21.10 -39.84 13.58
C HIS A 68 22.58 -40.00 13.91
N THR A 69 22.93 -40.55 15.07
CA THR A 69 24.32 -40.66 15.59
C THR A 69 25.28 -41.46 14.69
N SER A 70 24.78 -42.33 13.81
CA SER A 70 25.57 -43.15 12.88
C SER A 70 25.37 -42.81 11.40
N SER A 71 24.46 -41.88 11.08
CA SER A 71 24.20 -41.46 9.70
C SER A 71 25.23 -40.41 9.28
N GLY A 72 25.47 -40.24 7.98
CA GLY A 72 26.30 -39.15 7.45
C GLY A 72 25.80 -37.77 7.87
N ARG A 73 26.42 -36.70 7.36
CA ARG A 73 25.98 -35.33 7.63
C ARG A 73 25.04 -34.82 6.55
N VAL A 74 24.10 -33.97 6.94
CA VAL A 74 23.21 -33.24 6.02
C VAL A 74 23.36 -31.73 6.22
N PRO A 75 23.15 -30.91 5.19
CA PRO A 75 23.20 -29.45 5.33
C PRO A 75 22.07 -28.92 6.21
N THR A 76 22.37 -27.93 7.05
CA THR A 76 21.34 -27.14 7.74
C THR A 76 20.86 -26.00 6.84
N VAL A 77 19.81 -25.27 7.27
CA VAL A 77 19.37 -24.03 6.61
C VAL A 77 20.52 -23.03 6.48
N GLN A 78 21.37 -22.93 7.50
CA GLN A 78 22.55 -22.05 7.48
C GLN A 78 23.63 -22.57 6.53
N GLY A 79 23.85 -23.88 6.47
CA GLY A 79 24.74 -24.50 5.47
C GLY A 79 24.33 -24.20 4.04
N TYR A 80 23.03 -24.32 3.72
CA TYR A 80 22.50 -23.93 2.42
C TYR A 80 22.68 -22.44 2.12
N ARG A 81 22.47 -21.58 3.12
CA ARG A 81 22.67 -20.13 2.97
C ARG A 81 24.12 -19.81 2.59
N VAL A 82 25.09 -20.34 3.34
CA VAL A 82 26.52 -20.15 3.04
C VAL A 82 26.86 -20.69 1.65
N PHE A 83 26.33 -21.86 1.28
CA PHE A 83 26.53 -22.43 -0.05
C PHE A 83 26.03 -21.50 -1.17
N VAL A 84 24.78 -21.03 -1.08
CA VAL A 84 24.18 -20.14 -2.09
C VAL A 84 24.89 -18.80 -2.16
N ASP A 85 25.21 -18.20 -1.02
CA ASP A 85 25.73 -16.83 -0.96
C ASP A 85 27.23 -16.74 -1.31
N THR A 86 28.00 -17.83 -1.15
CA THR A 86 29.47 -17.76 -1.26
C THR A 86 30.13 -18.85 -2.10
N LEU A 87 29.52 -20.03 -2.27
CA LEU A 87 30.16 -21.20 -2.89
C LEU A 87 29.56 -21.59 -4.25
N LEU A 88 28.35 -21.10 -4.52
CA LEU A 88 27.63 -21.35 -5.77
C LEU A 88 28.23 -20.48 -6.88
N SER A 89 28.93 -21.12 -7.80
CA SER A 89 29.36 -20.50 -9.05
C SER A 89 28.23 -20.69 -10.07
N THR A 90 27.39 -19.68 -10.26
CA THR A 90 26.36 -19.74 -11.30
C THR A 90 26.99 -19.64 -12.68
N LYS A 91 26.55 -20.49 -13.61
CA LYS A 91 26.85 -20.31 -15.02
C LYS A 91 25.97 -19.16 -15.52
N ALA A 92 26.56 -18.19 -16.22
CA ALA A 92 25.77 -17.17 -16.89
C ALA A 92 24.88 -17.84 -17.96
N LEU A 93 23.62 -17.40 -18.03
CA LEU A 93 22.71 -17.82 -19.09
C LEU A 93 23.29 -17.43 -20.44
N ASP A 94 23.14 -18.30 -21.44
CA ASP A 94 23.52 -17.96 -22.80
C ASP A 94 22.49 -17.03 -23.46
N SER A 95 22.85 -16.45 -24.60
CA SER A 95 21.99 -15.49 -25.31
C SER A 95 20.68 -16.10 -25.80
N GLU A 96 20.62 -17.42 -26.05
CA GLU A 96 19.38 -18.09 -26.48
C GLU A 96 18.45 -18.35 -25.30
N GLU A 97 18.99 -18.70 -24.14
CA GLU A 97 18.25 -18.81 -22.88
C GLU A 97 17.65 -17.46 -22.48
N VAL A 98 18.43 -16.39 -22.54
CA VAL A 98 17.94 -15.03 -22.27
C VAL A 98 16.82 -14.64 -23.24
N ARG A 99 17.02 -14.87 -24.55
CA ARG A 99 16.00 -14.53 -25.55
C ARG A 99 14.70 -15.30 -25.35
N ARG A 100 14.77 -16.60 -25.03
CA ARG A 100 13.56 -17.40 -24.72
C ARG A 100 12.79 -16.87 -23.53
N ILE A 101 13.48 -16.44 -22.47
CA ILE A 101 12.85 -15.80 -21.30
C ILE A 101 12.19 -14.48 -21.73
N GLN A 102 12.86 -13.66 -22.54
CA GLN A 102 12.29 -12.40 -23.02
C GLN A 102 11.06 -12.59 -23.91
N ASP A 103 11.14 -13.50 -24.89
CA ASP A 103 10.04 -13.81 -25.81
C ASP A 103 8.79 -14.30 -25.05
N SER A 104 8.96 -14.99 -23.93
CA SER A 104 7.86 -15.49 -23.09
C SER A 104 7.16 -14.41 -22.25
N ILE A 105 7.77 -13.23 -22.11
CA ILE A 105 7.29 -12.14 -21.25
C ILE A 105 6.84 -10.92 -22.07
N ASP A 106 7.37 -10.72 -23.27
CA ASP A 106 7.13 -9.54 -24.13
C ASP A 106 5.67 -9.33 -24.58
N GLY A 107 4.83 -10.38 -24.54
CA GLY A 107 3.40 -10.29 -24.91
C GLY A 107 2.47 -9.72 -23.82
N ALA A 108 2.99 -9.48 -22.61
CA ALA A 108 2.18 -9.02 -21.50
C ALA A 108 2.14 -7.49 -21.42
N HIS A 109 1.09 -6.89 -21.99
CA HIS A 109 0.90 -5.43 -21.99
C HIS A 109 0.26 -4.87 -20.72
N ASP A 110 -0.42 -5.71 -19.94
CA ASP A 110 -0.95 -5.34 -18.63
C ASP A 110 -0.17 -6.01 -17.48
N PRO A 111 -0.11 -5.40 -16.28
CA PRO A 111 0.63 -5.94 -15.15
C PRO A 111 0.16 -7.32 -14.69
N GLY A 112 -1.11 -7.68 -14.92
CA GLY A 112 -1.66 -8.99 -14.54
C GLY A 112 -1.14 -10.11 -15.44
N ALA A 113 -1.19 -9.90 -16.75
CA ALA A 113 -0.63 -10.80 -17.75
C ALA A 113 0.87 -11.02 -17.54
N LEU A 114 1.60 -9.98 -17.09
CA LEU A 114 3.03 -10.07 -16.81
C LEU A 114 3.31 -10.98 -15.62
N VAL A 115 2.50 -10.86 -14.56
CA VAL A 115 2.59 -11.72 -13.37
C VAL A 115 2.30 -13.17 -13.72
N GLU A 116 1.27 -13.42 -14.53
CA GLU A 116 0.89 -14.76 -14.95
C GLU A 116 1.98 -15.42 -15.81
N ALA A 117 2.51 -14.70 -16.79
CA ALA A 117 3.61 -15.18 -17.63
C ALA A 117 4.86 -15.49 -16.81
N ALA A 118 5.27 -14.58 -15.91
CA ALA A 118 6.42 -14.79 -15.04
C ALA A 118 6.23 -15.97 -14.07
N SER A 119 5.03 -16.10 -13.48
CA SER A 119 4.72 -17.19 -12.55
C SER A 119 4.71 -18.55 -13.25
N THR A 120 4.19 -18.61 -14.47
CA THR A 120 4.17 -19.81 -15.31
C THR A 120 5.58 -20.22 -15.68
N LEU A 121 6.39 -19.28 -16.20
CA LEU A 121 7.79 -19.55 -16.57
C LEU A 121 8.62 -20.05 -15.37
N LEU A 122 8.48 -19.42 -14.20
CA LEU A 122 9.19 -19.87 -13.00
C LEU A 122 8.78 -21.28 -12.60
N SER A 123 7.49 -21.60 -12.72
CA SER A 123 6.97 -22.93 -12.40
C SER A 123 7.48 -23.99 -13.38
N ASP A 124 7.53 -23.65 -14.67
CA ASP A 124 8.04 -24.54 -15.72
C ASP A 124 9.53 -24.85 -15.55
N ILE A 125 10.33 -23.85 -15.21
CA ILE A 125 11.79 -24.00 -15.01
C ILE A 125 12.10 -24.77 -13.72
N THR A 126 11.40 -24.46 -12.64
CA THR A 126 11.74 -25.02 -11.31
C THR A 126 10.98 -26.30 -10.99
N HIS A 127 9.93 -26.62 -11.74
CA HIS A 127 8.94 -27.65 -11.40
C HIS A 127 8.33 -27.47 -9.99
N MET A 128 8.33 -26.23 -9.49
CA MET A 128 7.78 -25.84 -8.20
C MET A 128 6.68 -24.80 -8.39
N ALA A 129 5.88 -24.57 -7.35
CA ALA A 129 4.93 -23.47 -7.37
C ALA A 129 5.67 -22.13 -7.37
N GLY A 130 5.53 -21.35 -8.45
CA GLY A 130 5.93 -19.96 -8.50
C GLY A 130 4.87 -19.05 -7.85
N LEU A 131 5.31 -18.10 -7.02
CA LEU A 131 4.46 -17.01 -6.53
C LEU A 131 5.09 -15.69 -6.94
N VAL A 132 4.37 -14.88 -7.71
CA VAL A 132 4.77 -13.54 -8.09
C VAL A 132 3.80 -12.56 -7.43
N MET A 133 4.33 -11.60 -6.68
CA MET A 133 3.53 -10.54 -6.07
C MET A 133 3.89 -9.20 -6.69
N LEU A 134 2.87 -8.48 -7.17
CA LEU A 134 3.04 -7.08 -7.55
C LEU A 134 3.19 -6.25 -6.28
N PRO A 135 4.13 -5.27 -6.26
CA PRO A 135 4.16 -4.30 -5.18
C PRO A 135 2.83 -3.55 -5.17
N ARG A 136 2.06 -3.69 -4.08
CA ARG A 136 0.90 -2.84 -3.84
C ARG A 136 1.40 -1.41 -3.78
N GLN A 137 0.98 -0.55 -4.71
CA GLN A 137 1.29 0.87 -4.62
C GLN A 137 0.63 1.43 -3.37
N VAL A 138 1.42 1.61 -2.30
CA VAL A 138 0.93 2.07 -0.99
C VAL A 138 0.62 3.57 -1.01
N HIS A 139 1.16 4.31 -1.99
CA HIS A 139 1.06 5.76 -2.10
C HIS A 139 0.97 6.22 -3.57
N SER A 140 -0.19 6.04 -4.18
CA SER A 140 -0.53 6.73 -5.42
C SER A 140 -0.90 8.17 -5.07
N THR A 141 0.03 9.11 -5.29
CA THR A 141 -0.27 10.54 -5.17
C THR A 141 -1.14 10.94 -6.35
N VAL A 142 -2.32 11.49 -6.05
CA VAL A 142 -3.20 12.00 -7.09
C VAL A 142 -2.72 13.38 -7.47
N ARG A 143 -2.35 13.53 -8.74
CA ARG A 143 -1.89 14.78 -9.32
C ARG A 143 -3.07 15.64 -9.76
N GLN A 144 -4.11 15.01 -10.28
CA GLN A 144 -5.28 15.70 -10.79
C GLN A 144 -6.54 14.85 -10.67
N VAL A 145 -7.64 15.50 -10.32
CA VAL A 145 -9.00 15.01 -10.30
C VAL A 145 -9.83 15.89 -11.22
N GLU A 146 -10.61 15.26 -12.09
CA GLU A 146 -11.60 15.93 -12.93
C GLU A 146 -12.94 15.18 -12.83
N PHE A 147 -14.03 15.95 -12.88
CA PHE A 147 -15.39 15.41 -12.81
C PHE A 147 -16.17 15.87 -14.04
N LEU A 148 -16.76 14.93 -14.75
CA LEU A 148 -17.60 15.17 -15.91
C LEU A 148 -19.00 14.62 -15.65
N PRO A 149 -20.06 15.44 -15.79
CA PRO A 149 -21.42 14.96 -15.60
C PRO A 149 -21.79 13.96 -16.69
N LEU A 150 -22.40 12.84 -16.32
CA LEU A 150 -23.04 11.89 -17.23
C LEU A 150 -24.58 12.01 -17.11
N SER A 151 -25.31 11.07 -17.71
CA SER A 151 -26.77 11.07 -17.63
C SER A 151 -27.25 10.73 -16.21
N GLY A 152 -28.32 11.41 -15.78
CA GLY A 152 -28.93 11.14 -14.48
C GLY A 152 -28.03 11.54 -13.32
N GLU A 153 -27.77 10.60 -12.42
CA GLU A 153 -26.95 10.77 -11.21
C GLU A 153 -25.60 10.06 -11.37
N GLN A 154 -25.07 10.02 -12.58
CA GLN A 154 -23.77 9.45 -12.88
C GLN A 154 -22.76 10.57 -13.13
N VAL A 155 -21.54 10.40 -12.64
CA VAL A 155 -20.42 11.30 -12.88
C VAL A 155 -19.21 10.46 -13.29
N LEU A 156 -18.57 10.83 -14.38
CA LEU A 156 -17.26 10.30 -14.75
C LEU A 156 -16.20 11.05 -13.95
N VAL A 157 -15.36 10.31 -13.26
CA VAL A 157 -14.22 10.80 -12.50
C VAL A 157 -12.97 10.38 -13.25
N ILE A 158 -12.10 11.34 -13.55
CA ILE A 158 -10.80 11.09 -14.14
C ILE A 158 -9.76 11.37 -13.06
N LEU A 159 -9.01 10.35 -12.67
CA LEU A 159 -7.94 10.43 -11.68
C LEU A 159 -6.60 10.27 -12.39
N VAL A 160 -5.77 11.30 -12.33
CA VAL A 160 -4.38 11.23 -12.78
C VAL A 160 -3.51 10.87 -11.59
N ILE A 161 -3.02 9.64 -11.58
CA ILE A 161 -2.19 9.06 -10.54
C ILE A 161 -0.74 9.06 -11.02
N ASN A 162 0.16 9.66 -10.24
CA ASN A 162 1.58 9.81 -10.60
C ASN A 162 1.76 10.47 -11.99
N GLU A 163 2.82 10.14 -12.75
CA GLU A 163 3.09 10.74 -14.08
C GLU A 163 2.52 9.94 -15.27
N ARG A 164 1.98 8.75 -15.06
CA ARG A 164 1.70 7.81 -16.16
C ARG A 164 0.37 7.09 -16.10
N GLU A 165 -0.35 7.18 -15.00
CA GLU A 165 -1.56 6.39 -14.79
C GLU A 165 -2.78 7.30 -14.77
N VAL A 166 -3.74 7.00 -15.64
CA VAL A 166 -5.04 7.67 -15.70
C VAL A 166 -6.10 6.63 -15.44
N GLU A 167 -6.88 6.83 -14.38
CA GLU A 167 -8.01 5.97 -14.07
C GLU A 167 -9.32 6.70 -14.34
N ASN A 168 -10.18 6.07 -15.12
CA ASN A 168 -11.55 6.52 -15.37
C ASN A 168 -12.50 5.73 -14.47
N ARG A 169 -13.31 6.41 -13.67
CA ARG A 169 -14.26 5.78 -12.75
C ARG A 169 -15.65 6.39 -12.95
N ILE A 170 -16.69 5.56 -13.05
CA ILE A 170 -18.07 6.06 -13.06
C ILE A 170 -18.62 5.94 -11.65
N ILE A 171 -18.95 7.07 -11.04
CA ILE A 171 -19.58 7.12 -9.72
C ILE A 171 -21.08 7.37 -9.85
N HIS A 172 -21.84 6.76 -8.96
CA HIS A 172 -23.27 7.03 -8.79
C HIS A 172 -23.44 7.97 -7.61
N THR A 173 -24.04 9.12 -7.87
CA THR A 173 -24.31 10.14 -6.88
C THR A 173 -25.75 10.00 -6.36
N GLY A 174 -26.03 10.44 -5.13
CA GLY A 174 -27.41 10.44 -4.59
C GLY A 174 -28.26 11.65 -5.01
N ARG A 175 -27.70 12.51 -5.87
CA ARG A 175 -28.34 13.68 -6.46
C ARG A 175 -27.65 14.03 -7.78
N ARG A 176 -28.29 14.86 -8.61
CA ARG A 176 -27.64 15.46 -9.77
C ARG A 176 -26.73 16.62 -9.35
N TYR A 177 -25.57 16.70 -9.99
CA TYR A 177 -24.64 17.82 -9.87
C TYR A 177 -24.59 18.62 -11.17
N SER A 178 -24.54 19.93 -11.06
CA SER A 178 -24.26 20.83 -12.17
C SER A 178 -22.77 20.82 -12.54
N ALA A 179 -22.45 21.20 -13.77
CA ALA A 179 -21.05 21.30 -14.21
C ALA A 179 -20.22 22.25 -13.32
N SER A 180 -20.81 23.34 -12.83
CA SER A 180 -20.13 24.30 -11.96
C SER A 180 -19.83 23.72 -10.57
N GLU A 181 -20.75 22.94 -9.97
CA GLU A 181 -20.50 22.26 -8.69
C GLU A 181 -19.36 21.24 -8.83
N LEU A 182 -19.35 20.49 -9.94
CA LEU A 182 -18.29 19.52 -10.24
C LEU A 182 -16.93 20.18 -10.45
N GLU A 183 -16.89 21.28 -11.19
CA GLU A 183 -15.67 22.07 -11.41
C GLU A 183 -15.12 22.65 -10.10
N GLN A 184 -16.00 23.20 -9.25
CA GLN A 184 -15.60 23.68 -7.92
C GLN A 184 -15.03 22.55 -7.05
N ALA A 185 -15.65 21.38 -7.07
CA ALA A 185 -15.18 20.23 -6.32
C ALA A 185 -13.81 19.74 -6.83
N ALA A 186 -13.62 19.67 -8.16
CA ALA A 186 -12.35 19.31 -8.77
C ALA A 186 -11.24 20.30 -8.36
N ASN A 187 -11.48 21.60 -8.48
CA ASN A 187 -10.52 22.64 -8.12
C ASN A 187 -10.12 22.56 -6.65
N TYR A 188 -11.09 22.34 -5.76
CA TYR A 188 -10.83 22.16 -4.34
C TYR A 188 -9.95 20.93 -4.07
N LEU A 189 -10.30 19.77 -4.64
CA LEU A 189 -9.54 18.53 -4.44
C LEU A 189 -8.13 18.63 -5.01
N ASN A 190 -7.95 19.24 -6.17
CA ASN A 190 -6.63 19.45 -6.77
C ASN A 190 -5.73 20.33 -5.88
N ALA A 191 -6.29 21.39 -5.29
CA ALA A 191 -5.56 22.21 -4.33
C ALA A 191 -5.19 21.41 -3.06
N ALA A 192 -6.13 20.64 -2.51
CA ALA A 192 -5.92 19.83 -1.30
C ALA A 192 -4.95 18.65 -1.51
N CYS A 193 -4.90 18.10 -2.73
CA CYS A 193 -4.07 16.93 -3.07
C CYS A 193 -2.67 17.30 -3.59
N THR A 194 -2.31 18.59 -3.65
CA THR A 194 -0.99 19.01 -4.15
C THR A 194 0.13 18.39 -3.31
N GLY A 195 0.78 17.34 -3.85
CA GLY A 195 1.86 16.59 -3.18
C GLY A 195 1.39 15.64 -2.07
N ARG A 196 0.09 15.33 -1.97
CA ARG A 196 -0.49 14.47 -0.92
C ARG A 196 -1.35 13.35 -1.55
N ASP A 197 -1.65 12.32 -0.77
CA ASP A 197 -2.60 11.28 -1.18
C ASP A 197 -4.06 11.68 -0.91
N LEU A 198 -5.01 11.06 -1.63
CA LEU A 198 -6.45 11.29 -1.46
C LEU A 198 -6.93 11.04 -0.02
N LYS A 199 -6.31 10.08 0.69
CA LYS A 199 -6.67 9.75 2.08
C LYS A 199 -6.38 10.92 3.03
N THR A 200 -5.31 11.66 2.77
CA THR A 200 -4.93 12.85 3.53
C THR A 200 -5.90 14.00 3.25
N ALA A 201 -6.20 14.27 1.97
CA ALA A 201 -7.20 15.27 1.59
C ALA A 201 -8.58 14.97 2.23
N ARG A 202 -9.01 13.70 2.21
CA ARG A 202 -10.25 13.26 2.87
C ARG A 202 -10.29 13.59 4.36
N ARG A 203 -9.18 13.35 5.06
CA ARG A 203 -9.06 13.59 6.50
C ARG A 203 -9.14 15.08 6.82
N GLU A 204 -8.54 15.92 5.98
CA GLU A 204 -8.59 17.39 6.12
C GLU A 204 -10.01 17.90 5.91
N ILE A 205 -10.69 17.48 4.84
CA ILE A 205 -12.09 17.85 4.58
C ILE A 205 -13.00 17.46 5.76
N LEU A 206 -12.81 16.26 6.33
CA LEU A 206 -13.55 15.81 7.51
C LEU A 206 -13.30 16.66 8.76
N ALA A 207 -12.04 17.05 8.98
CA ALA A 207 -11.69 17.94 10.09
C ALA A 207 -12.33 19.32 9.92
N GLU A 208 -12.27 19.87 8.71
CA GLU A 208 -12.88 21.17 8.40
C GLU A 208 -14.41 21.15 8.52
N LEU A 209 -15.07 20.09 8.05
CA LEU A 209 -16.52 19.92 8.22
C LEU A 209 -16.92 19.85 9.70
N SER A 210 -16.11 19.18 10.51
CA SER A 210 -16.32 19.12 11.96
C SER A 210 -16.22 20.52 12.58
N GLN A 211 -15.26 21.34 12.15
CA GLN A 211 -15.09 22.71 12.62
C GLN A 211 -16.26 23.63 12.18
N VAL A 212 -16.71 23.51 10.93
CA VAL A 212 -17.86 24.29 10.42
C VAL A 212 -19.12 23.93 11.20
N ARG A 213 -19.36 22.64 11.49
CA ARG A 213 -20.48 22.18 12.30
C ARG A 213 -20.45 22.74 13.72
N GLU A 214 -19.28 22.76 14.36
CA GLU A 214 -19.14 23.35 15.70
C GLU A 214 -19.43 24.85 15.70
N ASN A 215 -18.98 25.58 14.68
CA ASN A 215 -19.25 27.00 14.53
C ASN A 215 -20.76 27.27 14.33
N LEU A 216 -21.43 26.49 13.48
CA LEU A 216 -22.88 26.54 13.28
C LEU A 216 -23.62 26.31 14.60
N ASN A 217 -23.27 25.25 15.35
CA ASN A 217 -23.89 24.96 16.63
C ASN A 217 -23.72 26.11 17.64
N ARG A 218 -22.53 26.73 17.68
CA ARG A 218 -22.25 27.86 18.57
C ARG A 218 -23.10 29.09 18.22
N MET A 219 -23.22 29.43 16.94
CA MET A 219 -24.08 30.54 16.50
C MET A 219 -25.55 30.25 16.79
N MET A 220 -26.02 29.04 16.52
CA MET A 220 -27.41 28.66 16.80
C MET A 220 -27.74 28.77 18.29
N LEU A 221 -26.84 28.33 19.17
CA LEU A 221 -27.01 28.50 20.62
C LEU A 221 -27.03 29.97 21.03
N ALA A 222 -26.17 30.82 20.45
CA ALA A 222 -26.16 32.25 20.72
C ALA A 222 -27.47 32.93 20.30
N VAL A 223 -28.04 32.56 19.14
CA VAL A 223 -29.34 33.06 18.68
C VAL A 223 -30.46 32.66 19.65
N VAL A 224 -30.47 31.40 20.12
CA VAL A 224 -31.45 30.92 21.11
C VAL A 224 -31.33 31.68 22.43
N GLU A 225 -30.10 31.91 22.92
CA GLU A 225 -29.86 32.65 24.17
C GLU A 225 -30.28 34.13 24.06
N MET A 226 -30.03 34.77 22.91
CA MET A 226 -30.48 36.15 22.66
C MET A 226 -32.00 36.23 22.59
N ALA A 227 -32.66 35.27 21.96
CA ALA A 227 -34.11 35.20 21.94
C ALA A 227 -34.68 35.06 23.37
N ASP A 228 -34.15 34.14 24.18
CA ASP A 228 -34.58 33.93 25.56
C ASP A 228 -34.46 35.21 26.42
N LYS A 229 -33.32 35.92 26.31
CA LYS A 229 -33.10 37.20 27.02
C LYS A 229 -34.03 38.32 26.58
N ALA A 230 -34.44 38.35 25.31
CA ALA A 230 -35.40 39.33 24.79
C ALA A 230 -36.82 39.10 25.35
N PHE A 231 -37.18 37.86 25.70
CA PHE A 231 -38.47 37.55 26.31
C PHE A 231 -38.50 37.73 27.85
N VAL A 232 -37.34 37.71 28.52
CA VAL A 232 -37.26 37.78 30.00
C VAL A 232 -37.33 39.22 30.56
N THR A 233 -37.17 40.26 29.73
CA THR A 233 -37.10 41.66 30.20
C THR A 233 -38.45 42.30 30.57
N GLU A 234 -39.58 41.59 30.52
CA GLU A 234 -40.93 42.16 30.78
C GLU A 234 -41.41 42.21 32.26
N HIS A 235 -40.61 41.81 33.25
CA HIS A 235 -41.09 41.78 34.65
C HIS A 235 -40.68 42.99 35.50
N GLY A 236 -40.94 44.21 35.02
CA GLY A 236 -40.63 45.42 35.79
C GLY A 236 -41.25 46.75 35.32
N ARG A 237 -42.52 46.96 35.72
CA ARG A 237 -43.28 48.23 35.83
C ARG A 237 -43.98 48.81 34.59
N ASP A 238 -45.30 48.91 34.77
CA ASP A 238 -46.31 49.84 34.23
C ASP A 238 -46.10 50.56 32.87
N ASP A 239 -47.10 50.34 32.02
CA ASP A 239 -47.66 51.27 31.02
C ASP A 239 -46.89 51.50 29.70
N LEU A 240 -46.23 50.47 29.16
CA LEU A 240 -45.73 50.53 27.78
C LEU A 240 -46.35 49.44 26.92
N LEU A 241 -47.43 49.79 26.22
CA LEU A 241 -47.98 49.01 25.11
C LEU A 241 -46.98 49.07 23.94
N VAL A 242 -46.01 48.14 23.89
CA VAL A 242 -45.10 48.01 22.76
C VAL A 242 -45.73 47.08 21.73
N THR A 243 -46.52 47.65 20.85
CA THR A 243 -46.92 47.02 19.59
C THR A 243 -45.67 46.89 18.71
N GLY A 244 -45.08 45.69 18.62
CA GLY A 244 -43.86 45.49 17.82
C GLY A 244 -43.34 44.05 17.71
N GLN A 245 -44.14 43.03 18.08
CA GLN A 245 -43.71 41.61 18.05
C GLN A 245 -43.22 41.14 16.66
N THR A 246 -43.60 41.85 15.59
CA THR A 246 -43.17 41.57 14.21
C THR A 246 -41.74 42.07 13.90
N HIS A 247 -41.17 43.00 14.68
CA HIS A 247 -39.81 43.53 14.50
C HIS A 247 -38.74 42.79 15.33
N LEU A 248 -39.11 41.83 16.18
CA LEU A 248 -38.13 41.01 16.92
C LEU A 248 -37.30 40.10 15.99
N LEU A 249 -37.86 39.71 14.84
CA LEU A 249 -37.13 39.01 13.78
C LEU A 249 -36.10 39.90 13.09
N ASP A 250 -36.27 41.22 13.09
CA ASP A 250 -35.27 42.18 12.61
C ASP A 250 -34.17 42.44 13.66
N TYR A 251 -34.42 42.08 14.93
CA TYR A 251 -33.49 42.29 16.06
C TYR A 251 -32.48 41.14 16.22
N VAL A 252 -32.77 39.96 15.67
CA VAL A 252 -31.73 38.97 15.36
C VAL A 252 -30.97 39.55 14.17
N ASP A 253 -29.99 40.41 14.49
CA ASP A 253 -29.20 41.21 13.56
C ASP A 253 -29.06 40.52 12.19
N LEU A 254 -29.52 41.15 11.10
CA LEU A 254 -29.51 40.56 9.76
C LEU A 254 -28.13 39.98 9.40
N ALA A 255 -27.07 40.61 9.92
CA ALA A 255 -25.69 40.15 9.81
C ALA A 255 -25.47 38.73 10.39
N ASN A 256 -26.13 38.35 11.48
CA ASN A 256 -26.04 37.01 12.07
C ASN A 256 -26.75 35.96 11.21
N MET A 257 -27.89 36.30 10.64
CA MET A 257 -28.62 35.39 9.73
C MET A 257 -27.87 35.15 8.43
N ASP A 258 -27.25 36.20 7.87
CA ASP A 258 -26.37 36.09 6.71
C ASP A 258 -25.13 35.23 7.00
N GLN A 259 -24.52 35.37 8.18
CA GLN A 259 -23.39 34.53 8.61
C GLN A 259 -23.78 33.05 8.75
N ILE A 260 -24.93 32.76 9.35
CA ILE A 260 -25.43 31.39 9.48
C ILE A 260 -25.66 30.78 8.09
N ARG A 261 -26.28 31.54 7.18
CA ARG A 261 -26.50 31.10 5.79
C ARG A 261 -25.18 30.79 5.09
N GLN A 262 -24.19 31.68 5.18
CA GLN A 262 -22.87 31.47 4.59
C GLN A 262 -22.17 30.22 5.14
N LEU A 263 -22.25 29.98 6.45
CA LEU A 263 -21.70 28.76 7.06
C LEU A 263 -22.45 27.50 6.61
N PHE A 264 -23.76 27.58 6.43
CA PHE A 264 -24.57 26.47 5.93
C PHE A 264 -24.23 26.14 4.47
N ASP A 265 -24.06 27.17 3.63
CA ASP A 265 -23.63 27.02 2.24
C ASP A 265 -22.22 26.41 2.18
N ALA A 266 -21.29 26.88 3.00
CA ALA A 266 -19.95 26.31 3.12
C ALA A 266 -19.95 24.86 3.61
N PHE A 267 -20.85 24.51 4.54
CA PHE A 267 -21.03 23.15 5.03
C PHE A 267 -21.52 22.23 3.90
N ASN A 268 -22.56 22.63 3.17
CA ASN A 268 -23.11 21.86 2.06
C ASN A 268 -22.06 21.63 0.97
N GLN A 269 -21.35 22.70 0.57
CA GLN A 269 -20.30 22.61 -0.44
C GLN A 269 -19.21 21.59 -0.05
N LYS A 270 -18.72 21.63 1.20
CA LYS A 270 -17.70 20.67 1.67
C LYS A 270 -18.26 19.25 1.82
N SER A 271 -19.52 19.10 2.21
CA SER A 271 -20.19 17.81 2.30
C SER A 271 -20.31 17.16 0.92
N ASP A 272 -20.65 17.94 -0.11
CA ASP A 272 -20.70 17.47 -1.49
C ASP A 272 -19.33 17.05 -2.01
N ILE A 273 -18.29 17.83 -1.74
CA ILE A 273 -16.90 17.50 -2.10
C ILE A 273 -16.48 16.18 -1.43
N LEU A 274 -16.77 16.02 -0.14
CA LEU A 274 -16.47 14.79 0.59
C LEU A 274 -17.23 13.60 0.00
N HIS A 275 -18.50 13.78 -0.38
CA HIS A 275 -19.29 12.75 -0.99
C HIS A 275 -18.72 12.31 -2.34
N LEU A 276 -18.37 13.25 -3.23
CA LEU A 276 -17.71 12.95 -4.51
C LEU A 276 -16.38 12.23 -4.31
N LEU A 277 -15.58 12.66 -3.34
CA LEU A 277 -14.31 12.02 -2.98
C LEU A 277 -14.51 10.58 -2.50
N ASP A 278 -15.47 10.35 -1.59
CA ASP A 278 -15.76 9.02 -1.05
C ASP A 278 -16.25 8.05 -2.12
N GLN A 279 -17.10 8.49 -3.05
CA GLN A 279 -17.52 7.66 -4.18
C GLN A 279 -16.36 7.38 -5.14
N SER A 280 -15.54 8.39 -5.42
CA SER A 280 -14.37 8.25 -6.30
C SER A 280 -13.39 7.22 -5.76
N MET A 281 -13.15 7.21 -4.44
CA MET A 281 -12.26 6.24 -3.78
C MET A 281 -12.80 4.80 -3.77
N ARG A 282 -14.12 4.61 -3.85
CA ARG A 282 -14.79 3.29 -3.78
C ARG A 282 -15.06 2.67 -5.15
N ALA A 283 -15.25 3.48 -6.18
CA ALA A 283 -15.57 2.98 -7.52
C ALA A 283 -14.38 2.27 -8.16
N ASP A 284 -14.66 1.14 -8.83
CA ASP A 284 -13.68 0.41 -9.61
C ASP A 284 -13.39 1.14 -10.94
N GLY A 285 -12.16 0.99 -11.45
CA GLY A 285 -11.75 1.54 -12.74
C GLY A 285 -12.55 0.95 -13.90
N VAL A 286 -12.91 1.78 -14.87
CA VAL A 286 -13.63 1.40 -16.08
C VAL A 286 -12.72 1.61 -17.28
N ASN A 287 -12.44 0.55 -18.03
CA ASN A 287 -11.74 0.65 -19.31
C ASN A 287 -12.73 1.15 -20.37
N LEU A 288 -12.56 2.40 -20.82
CA LEU A 288 -13.21 2.87 -22.05
C LEU A 288 -12.43 2.25 -23.22
N SER A 289 -13.04 1.23 -23.86
CA SER A 289 -12.55 0.57 -25.08
C SER A 289 -13.01 1.31 -26.32
#